data_AF-A0A162LB69-F1
#
_entry.id   AF-A0A162LB69-F1
#
_cell.length_a   1.000
_cell.length_b   1.000
_cell.length_c   1.000
_cell.angle_alpha   90.00
_cell.angle_beta   90.00
_cell.angle_gamma   90.00
#
_symmetry.space_group_name_H-M   'P 1'
#
loop_
_entity.id
_entity.type
_entity.pdbx_description
1 polymer ?
#
loop_
_entity_poly.entity_id
_entity_poly.type
_entity_poly.pdbx_seq_one_letter_code
_entity_poly.pdbx_strand_id
1 'polypeptide(L)'
;MSRVAIKVLTTVTAPYGGALSAHDLAGRIADPGSAERCDPLVFAFFSEVSPRLQQAFIDEMHVDPTAARQVAARFSELAGYSLPFVSKCRLAA
;
A
#
# COMPACT_ATOMS: atom_id res chain seq x y z
N MET A 1 -15.26 8.78 8.06
CA MET A 1 -13.99 8.07 7.79
C MET A 1 -13.78 7.03 8.87
N SER A 2 -13.33 5.82 8.54
CA SER A 2 -13.10 4.79 9.55
C SER A 2 -11.81 5.06 10.35
N ARG A 3 -11.72 4.39 11.50
CA ARG A 3 -10.53 4.40 12.37
C ARG A 3 -9.29 3.79 11.69
N VAL A 4 -9.49 2.94 10.68
CA VAL A 4 -8.41 2.31 9.90
C VAL A 4 -7.84 3.30 8.91
N ALA A 5 -8.69 3.96 8.11
CA ALA A 5 -8.26 4.97 7.14
C ALA A 5 -7.49 6.12 7.81
N ILE A 6 -7.96 6.59 8.97
CA ILE A 6 -7.26 7.64 9.75
C ILE A 6 -5.87 7.15 10.18
N LYS A 7 -5.75 5.92 10.68
CA LYS A 7 -4.49 5.37 11.17
C LYS A 7 -3.47 5.17 10.05
N VAL A 8 -3.92 4.65 8.90
CA VAL A 8 -3.09 4.49 7.70
C VAL A 8 -2.60 5.84 7.21
N LEU A 9 -3.50 6.81 7.04
CA LEU A 9 -3.12 8.14 6.59
C LEU A 9 -2.14 8.79 7.56
N THR A 10 -2.37 8.74 8.87
CA THR A 10 -1.42 9.33 9.85
C THR A 10 -0.04 8.72 9.79
N THR A 11 0.12 7.43 9.50
CA THR A 11 1.44 6.81 9.34
C THR A 11 2.09 7.25 8.04
N VAL A 12 1.36 7.16 6.92
CA VAL A 12 1.89 7.44 5.58
C VAL A 12 2.17 8.93 5.36
N THR A 13 1.38 9.84 5.95
CA THR A 13 1.56 11.29 5.78
C THR A 13 2.36 11.96 6.88
N ALA A 14 2.69 11.25 7.98
CA ALA A 14 3.50 11.80 9.07
C ALA A 14 4.84 12.42 8.61
N PRO A 15 5.60 11.82 7.68
CA PRO A 15 6.84 12.41 7.20
C PRO A 15 6.61 13.52 6.15
N TYR A 16 5.48 13.50 5.44
CA TYR A 16 5.27 14.31 4.23
C TYR A 16 4.31 15.49 4.41
N GLY A 17 3.66 15.63 5.58
CA GLY A 17 2.88 16.81 5.98
C GLY A 17 1.70 17.19 5.08
N GLY A 18 1.33 16.35 4.11
CA GLY A 18 0.33 16.64 3.09
C GLY A 18 -1.07 16.13 3.44
N ALA A 19 -2.09 16.85 2.98
CA ALA A 19 -3.49 16.42 3.00
C ALA A 19 -3.73 15.36 1.90
N LEU A 20 -3.28 14.13 2.15
CA LEU A 20 -3.59 12.98 1.30
C LEU A 20 -4.97 12.43 1.71
N SER A 21 -5.89 12.31 0.75
CA SER A 21 -7.15 11.63 1.03
C SER A 21 -6.97 10.11 0.95
N ALA A 22 -7.82 9.35 1.67
CA ALA A 22 -7.81 7.89 1.58
C ALA A 22 -8.08 7.40 0.15
N HIS A 23 -8.90 8.13 -0.61
CA HIS A 23 -9.21 7.81 -2.01
C HIS A 23 -8.01 8.06 -2.93
N ASP A 24 -7.24 9.13 -2.71
CA ASP A 24 -6.02 9.38 -3.49
C ASP A 24 -4.96 8.31 -3.22
N LEU A 25 -4.80 7.91 -1.96
CA LEU A 25 -3.90 6.81 -1.60
C LEU A 25 -4.35 5.49 -2.24
N ALA A 26 -5.65 5.18 -2.18
CA ALA A 26 -6.23 3.99 -2.80
C ALA A 26 -6.03 3.96 -4.33
N GLY A 27 -6.25 5.08 -5.00
CA GLY A 27 -6.03 5.21 -6.45
C GLY A 27 -4.56 4.97 -6.83
N ARG A 28 -3.62 5.48 -6.03
CA ARG A 28 -2.18 5.24 -6.24
C ARG A 28 -1.78 3.80 -5.94
N ILE A 29 -2.36 3.16 -4.92
CA ILE A 29 -2.12 1.74 -4.61
C ILE A 29 -2.62 0.82 -5.74
N ALA A 30 -3.71 1.22 -6.41
CA ALA A 30 -4.27 0.48 -7.55
C ALA A 30 -3.53 0.73 -8.87
N ASP A 31 -2.76 1.81 -8.99
CA ASP A 31 -2.02 2.19 -10.19
C ASP A 31 -0.66 1.47 -10.27
N PRO A 32 -0.45 0.57 -11.26
CA PRO A 32 0.85 -0.04 -11.51
C PRO A 32 1.98 0.98 -11.74
N GLY A 33 1.64 2.14 -12.32
CA GLY A 33 2.57 3.24 -12.58
C GLY A 33 3.10 3.90 -11.31
N SER A 34 2.46 3.70 -10.15
CA SER A 34 2.98 4.20 -8.87
C SER A 34 4.30 3.54 -8.47
N ALA A 35 4.47 2.26 -8.81
CA ALA A 35 5.73 1.57 -8.58
C ALA A 35 6.84 2.09 -9.52
N GLU A 36 6.51 2.37 -10.77
CA GLU A 36 7.45 2.94 -11.75
C GLU A 36 7.90 4.35 -11.37
N ARG A 37 7.01 5.13 -10.76
CA ARG A 37 7.30 6.48 -10.25
C ARG A 37 7.96 6.48 -8.87
N CYS A 38 8.20 5.30 -8.28
CA CYS A 38 8.69 5.16 -6.91
C CYS A 38 7.89 6.02 -5.92
N ASP A 39 6.54 5.99 -5.99
CA ASP A 39 5.71 6.86 -5.16
C ASP A 39 5.99 6.58 -3.66
N PRO A 40 6.54 7.57 -2.92
CA PRO A 40 6.97 7.36 -1.53
C PRO A 40 5.79 7.06 -0.60
N LEU A 41 4.58 7.54 -0.91
CA LEU A 41 3.39 7.30 -0.09
C LEU A 41 2.91 5.86 -0.23
N VAL A 42 2.97 5.32 -1.44
CA VAL A 42 2.62 3.92 -1.71
C VAL A 42 3.67 2.98 -1.12
N PHE A 43 4.95 3.35 -1.22
CA PHE A 43 6.01 2.60 -0.57
C PHE A 43 5.84 2.57 0.96
N ALA A 44 5.62 3.73 1.60
CA ALA A 44 5.38 3.81 3.04
C ALA A 44 4.13 3.02 3.47
N PHE A 45 3.09 2.99 2.64
CA PHE A 45 1.93 2.13 2.88
C PHE A 45 2.34 0.65 2.95
N PHE A 46 3.13 0.15 2.00
CA PHE A 46 3.52 -1.27 1.98
C PHE A 46 4.61 -1.64 2.99
N SER A 47 5.48 -0.71 3.39
CA SER A 47 6.61 -0.96 4.28
C SER A 47 6.31 -0.64 5.76
N GLU A 48 5.58 0.44 6.05
CA GLU A 48 5.38 0.95 7.42
C GLU A 48 4.02 0.56 8.02
N VAL A 49 2.98 0.35 7.18
CA VAL A 49 1.66 -0.05 7.67
C VAL A 49 1.65 -1.55 7.91
N SER A 50 1.09 -2.00 9.04
CA SER A 50 0.98 -3.44 9.31
C SER A 50 0.13 -4.18 8.26
N PRO A 51 0.43 -5.43 7.88
CA PRO A 51 -0.33 -6.18 6.85
C PRO A 51 -1.83 -6.27 7.12
N ARG A 52 -2.23 -6.34 8.39
CA ARG A 52 -3.64 -6.36 8.80
C ARG A 52 -4.35 -5.04 8.47
N LEU A 53 -3.68 -3.91 8.68
CA LEU A 53 -4.22 -2.60 8.33
C LEU A 53 -4.16 -2.34 6.82
N GLN A 54 -3.14 -2.84 6.13
CA GLN A 54 -3.06 -2.77 4.66
C GLN A 54 -4.26 -3.48 4.03
N GLN A 55 -4.54 -4.72 4.44
CA GLN A 55 -5.69 -5.48 3.93
C GLN A 55 -7.01 -4.78 4.27
N ALA A 56 -7.19 -4.33 5.52
CA ALA A 56 -8.41 -3.63 5.92
C ALA A 56 -8.62 -2.32 5.14
N PHE A 57 -7.55 -1.61 4.79
CA PHE A 57 -7.62 -0.40 3.96
C PHE A 57 -7.97 -0.72 2.51
N ILE A 58 -7.39 -1.77 1.94
CA ILE A 58 -7.70 -2.25 0.58
C ILE A 58 -9.17 -2.67 0.49
N ASP A 59 -9.66 -3.41 1.49
CA ASP A 59 -11.05 -3.86 1.56
C ASP A 59 -12.02 -2.67 1.74
N GLU A 60 -11.70 -1.71 2.62
CA GLU A 60 -12.52 -0.52 2.88
C GLU A 60 -12.58 0.43 1.67
N MET A 61 -11.48 0.56 0.94
CA MET A 61 -11.38 1.45 -0.22
C MET A 61 -11.74 0.76 -1.54
N HIS A 62 -12.19 -0.49 -1.50
CA HIS A 62 -12.54 -1.30 -2.67
C HIS A 62 -11.42 -1.36 -3.73
N VAL A 63 -10.16 -1.37 -3.28
CA VAL A 63 -9.00 -1.50 -4.16
C VAL A 63 -8.89 -2.94 -4.63
N ASP A 64 -8.56 -3.17 -5.90
CA ASP A 64 -8.29 -4.52 -6.39
C ASP A 64 -7.05 -5.09 -5.67
N PRO A 65 -7.22 -6.15 -4.86
CA PRO A 65 -6.12 -6.75 -4.12
C PRO A 65 -5.05 -7.35 -5.03
N THR A 66 -5.38 -7.70 -6.28
CA THR A 66 -4.43 -8.19 -7.29
C THR A 66 -3.53 -7.07 -7.75
N ALA A 67 -4.11 -5.91 -8.11
CA ALA A 67 -3.36 -4.72 -8.51
C ALA A 67 -2.44 -4.24 -7.37
N ALA A 68 -2.96 -4.16 -6.14
CA ALA A 68 -2.17 -3.79 -4.97
C ALA A 68 -0.98 -4.74 -4.72
N ARG A 69 -1.16 -6.05 -4.94
CA ARG A 69 -0.06 -7.03 -4.84
C ARG A 69 0.98 -6.86 -5.93
N GLN A 70 0.57 -6.55 -7.16
CA GLN A 70 1.50 -6.28 -8.26
C GLN A 70 2.37 -5.06 -7.95
N VAL A 71 1.76 -3.98 -7.46
CA VAL A 71 2.48 -2.78 -7.03
C VAL A 71 3.45 -3.11 -5.89
N ALA A 72 3.02 -3.83 -4.86
CA ALA A 72 3.88 -4.26 -3.76
C ALA A 72 5.04 -5.17 -4.23
N ALA A 73 4.80 -6.05 -5.21
CA ALA A 73 5.82 -6.92 -5.79
C ALA A 73 6.90 -6.10 -6.51
N ARG A 74 6.49 -5.11 -7.31
CA ARG A 74 7.42 -4.18 -7.97
C ARG A 74 8.23 -3.37 -6.97
N PHE A 75 7.61 -2.86 -5.91
CA PHE A 75 8.36 -2.19 -4.85
C PHE A 75 9.35 -3.13 -4.13
N SER A 76 9.03 -4.41 -3.98
CA SER A 76 9.95 -5.39 -3.41
C SER A 76 11.15 -5.66 -4.32
N GLU A 77 10.91 -5.76 -5.64
CA GLU A 77 11.98 -5.87 -6.64
C GLU A 77 12.90 -4.65 -6.62
N LEU A 78 12.33 -3.44 -6.54
CA LEU A 78 13.08 -2.18 -6.52
C LEU A 78 13.85 -1.99 -5.20
N ALA A 79 13.26 -2.35 -4.07
CA ALA A 79 13.87 -2.19 -2.75
C ALA A 79 14.93 -3.25 -2.44
N GLY A 80 14.95 -4.36 -3.19
CA GLY A 80 15.87 -5.48 -2.98
C GLY A 80 15.53 -6.36 -1.77
N TYR A 81 14.32 -6.21 -1.20
CA TYR A 81 13.82 -7.07 -0.11
C TYR A 81 12.32 -7.30 -0.23
N SER A 82 11.84 -8.41 0.33
CA SER A 82 10.44 -8.84 0.19
C SER A 82 9.53 -8.03 1.13
N LEU A 83 8.59 -7.27 0.58
CA LEU A 83 7.61 -6.54 1.39
C LEU A 83 6.55 -7.48 1.99
N PRO A 84 6.01 -7.17 3.18
CA PRO A 84 5.06 -8.03 3.90
C PRO A 84 3.80 -8.40 3.11
N PHE A 85 3.40 -7.54 2.16
CA PHE A 85 2.19 -7.71 1.36
C PHE A 85 2.34 -8.70 0.20
N VAL A 86 3.56 -8.93 -0.27
CA VAL A 86 3.88 -9.83 -1.41
C VAL A 86 3.80 -11.29 -1.00
N SER A 87 4.15 -11.59 0.25
CA SER A 87 4.43 -12.94 0.72
C SER A 87 3.22 -13.87 0.90
N LYS A 88 1.99 -13.45 0.55
CA LYS A 88 0.80 -14.32 0.63
C LYS A 88 0.59 -15.23 -0.59
N CYS A 89 1.46 -15.22 -1.59
CA CYS A 89 1.47 -16.22 -2.67
C CYS A 89 2.63 -17.23 -2.53
N ARG A 90 2.76 -17.87 -1.37
CA ARG A 90 3.60 -19.08 -1.23
C ARG A 90 2.97 -20.10 -0.29
N LEU A 91 1.85 -20.69 -0.70
CA LEU A 91 1.46 -22.07 -0.35
C LEU A 91 0.21 -22.48 -1.15
N ALA A 92 0.40 -23.28 -2.21
CA ALA A 92 -0.50 -24.31 -2.74
C ALA A 92 0.00 -24.76 -4.13
N ALA A 93 1.08 -25.53 -4.14
CA ALA A 93 1.41 -26.51 -5.18
C ALA A 93 2.23 -27.62 -4.51
#